data_AF-A0A7S3EMW1-F1
#
_entry.id   AF-A0A7S3EMW1-F1
#
_cell.length_a   1.000
_cell.length_b   1.000
_cell.length_c   1.000
_cell.angle_alpha   90.00
_cell.angle_beta   90.00
_cell.angle_gamma   90.00
#
_symmetry.space_group_name_H-M   'P 1'
#
loop_
_entity.id
_entity.type
_entity.pdbx_description
1 polymer ?
#
loop_
_entity_poly.entity_id
_entity_poly.type
_entity_poly.pdbx_seq_one_letter_code
_entity_poly.pdbx_strand_id
1 'polypeptide(L)'
;MAFVGIRGGVLRSRRVSVRCCAGGVGKKSVLVVGATGKLGRLVVEELLQRKMSVIGLARDRDRAKEVGLGEDLEGLDMRFGTFADGSAVEAVEAVKEDVGAVIWAAGPSRTSPSAIVDNQAVNEVAGKFKDLLAGQNDYLFDFENSPSAQSFRPVDDVVMGGVSRSIIESTSEGNEQYARFQGNVSFENNGGFCAIRNDFSPPIDLSKWTGIVLQVRGDGKR
;
A
#
# COMPACT_ATOMS: atom_id res chain seq x y z
N MET A 1 -12.98 -18.52 4.15
CA MET A 1 -14.01 -18.26 5.19
C MET A 1 -13.45 -17.20 6.13
N ALA A 2 -14.10 -16.04 6.26
CA ALA A 2 -13.64 -14.96 7.15
C ALA A 2 -14.69 -14.75 8.25
N PHE A 3 -14.28 -14.86 9.51
CA PHE A 3 -15.12 -14.57 10.68
C PHE A 3 -14.59 -13.30 11.35
N VAL A 4 -15.49 -12.34 11.56
CA VAL A 4 -15.21 -11.16 12.37
C VAL A 4 -16.23 -11.17 13.50
N GLY A 5 -15.77 -11.44 14.72
CA GLY A 5 -16.59 -11.49 15.94
C GLY A 5 -16.28 -10.30 16.84
N ILE A 6 -17.29 -9.80 17.54
CA ILE A 6 -17.13 -8.82 18.62
C ILE A 6 -17.70 -9.42 19.90
N ARG A 7 -16.96 -9.29 21.01
CA ARG A 7 -17.53 -9.37 22.36
C ARG A 7 -17.95 -7.97 22.80
N GLY A 8 -19.20 -7.64 22.49
CA GLY A 8 -19.92 -6.47 23.02
C GLY A 8 -19.43 -5.12 22.54
N GLY A 9 -19.61 -4.77 21.26
CA GLY A 9 -19.27 -3.43 20.75
C GLY A 9 -19.72 -3.13 19.32
N VAL A 10 -19.45 -1.91 18.85
CA VAL A 10 -19.63 -1.42 17.47
C VAL A 10 -18.31 -1.54 16.72
N LEU A 11 -18.31 -2.24 15.59
CA LEU A 11 -17.17 -2.34 14.70
C LEU A 11 -17.44 -1.56 13.43
N ARG A 12 -16.62 -0.54 13.18
CA ARG A 12 -16.66 0.27 11.96
C ARG A 12 -15.55 -0.25 11.05
N SER A 13 -15.89 -0.85 9.91
CA SER A 13 -14.89 -1.34 8.95
C SER A 13 -14.89 -0.47 7.71
N ARG A 14 -13.73 0.09 7.35
CA ARG A 14 -13.60 0.95 6.16
C ARG A 14 -13.38 0.14 4.90
N ARG A 15 -12.48 -0.85 4.93
CA ARG A 15 -12.12 -1.68 3.76
C ARG A 15 -11.69 -3.07 4.17
N VAL A 16 -12.12 -4.09 3.43
CA VAL A 16 -11.40 -5.38 3.38
C VAL A 16 -10.70 -5.41 2.03
N SER A 17 -9.43 -5.04 2.04
CA SER A 17 -8.60 -5.05 0.84
C SER A 17 -7.68 -6.26 0.87
N VAL A 18 -7.55 -6.93 -0.26
CA VAL A 18 -6.49 -7.91 -0.42
C VAL A 18 -5.35 -7.13 -1.02
N ARG A 19 -4.33 -6.84 -0.21
CA ARG A 19 -3.16 -6.17 -0.75
C ARG A 19 -2.35 -7.18 -1.52
N CYS A 20 -2.24 -6.93 -2.81
CA CYS A 20 -1.30 -7.63 -3.66
C CYS A 20 0.07 -6.93 -3.51
N CYS A 21 1.09 -7.64 -3.06
CA CYS A 21 2.38 -7.44 -3.70
C CYS A 21 2.26 -8.21 -5.01
N ALA A 22 1.81 -7.54 -6.08
CA ALA A 22 1.62 -8.18 -7.37
C ALA A 22 2.92 -8.83 -7.83
N GLY A 23 3.00 -10.14 -7.63
CA GLY A 23 3.98 -11.03 -8.25
C GLY A 23 3.64 -11.17 -9.72
N GLY A 24 3.86 -10.10 -10.47
CA GLY A 24 3.80 -10.05 -11.93
C GLY A 24 5.21 -10.07 -12.49
N VAL A 25 5.63 -11.29 -12.82
CA VAL A 25 6.79 -11.74 -13.61
C VAL A 25 7.49 -10.67 -14.47
N GLY A 26 8.66 -10.27 -13.96
CA GLY A 26 9.65 -9.36 -14.53
C GLY A 26 10.42 -8.82 -13.32
N LYS A 27 11.76 -8.93 -13.27
CA LYS A 27 12.52 -8.32 -12.16
C LYS A 27 12.38 -6.80 -12.26
N LYS A 28 11.33 -6.23 -11.67
CA LYS A 28 11.13 -4.79 -11.61
C LYS A 28 12.27 -4.18 -10.80
N SER A 29 12.89 -3.16 -11.36
CA SER A 29 14.03 -2.47 -10.75
C SER A 29 13.58 -1.48 -9.68
N VAL A 30 14.48 -1.15 -8.75
CA VAL A 30 14.27 -0.06 -7.79
C VAL A 30 14.91 1.20 -8.34
N LEU A 31 14.11 2.26 -8.54
CA LEU A 31 14.62 3.57 -8.92
C LEU A 31 15.16 4.30 -7.68
N VAL A 32 16.44 4.65 -7.68
CA VAL A 32 17.08 5.44 -6.63
C VAL A 32 17.38 6.84 -7.16
N VAL A 33 16.59 7.82 -6.73
CA VAL A 33 16.81 9.23 -7.07
C VAL A 33 17.89 9.81 -6.16
N GLY A 34 18.91 10.44 -6.75
CA GLY A 34 20.06 10.94 -6.00
C GLY A 34 21.10 9.84 -5.69
N ALA A 35 21.27 8.89 -6.61
CA ALA A 35 22.13 7.72 -6.45
C ALA A 35 23.59 8.08 -6.07
N THR A 36 24.11 9.20 -6.56
CA THR A 36 25.50 9.65 -6.29
C THR A 36 25.67 10.38 -4.95
N GLY A 37 24.58 10.61 -4.21
CA GLY A 37 24.61 11.19 -2.87
C GLY A 37 25.17 10.24 -1.81
N LYS A 38 25.49 10.75 -0.63
CA LYS A 38 26.00 9.93 0.49
C LYS A 38 25.04 8.78 0.86
N LEU A 39 23.75 9.09 0.98
CA LEU A 39 22.73 8.10 1.28
C LEU A 39 22.40 7.25 0.06
N GLY A 40 22.23 7.87 -1.11
CA GLY A 40 21.92 7.19 -2.36
C GLY A 40 22.91 6.06 -2.67
N ARG A 41 24.20 6.30 -2.48
CA ARG A 41 25.25 5.29 -2.69
C ARG A 41 25.07 4.06 -1.81
N LEU A 42 24.84 4.28 -0.51
CA LEU A 42 24.62 3.18 0.44
C LEU A 42 23.36 2.38 0.11
N VAL A 43 22.30 3.06 -0.33
CA VAL A 43 21.07 2.41 -0.78
C VAL A 43 21.33 1.57 -2.02
N VAL A 44 22.03 2.10 -3.02
CA VAL A 44 22.37 1.35 -4.25
C VAL A 44 23.24 0.13 -3.91
N GLU A 45 24.30 0.32 -3.11
CA GLU A 45 25.18 -0.77 -2.68
C GLU A 45 24.40 -1.89 -1.97
N GLU A 46 23.52 -1.54 -1.03
CA GLU A 46 22.68 -2.51 -0.31
C GLU A 46 21.71 -3.27 -1.23
N LEU A 47 21.08 -2.57 -2.18
CA LEU A 47 20.15 -3.20 -3.13
C LEU A 47 20.87 -4.16 -4.08
N LEU A 48 22.05 -3.78 -4.57
CA LEU A 48 22.88 -4.65 -5.41
C LEU A 48 23.38 -5.88 -4.64
N GLN A 49 23.79 -5.73 -3.37
CA GLN A 49 24.15 -6.85 -2.50
C GLN A 49 23.00 -7.85 -2.33
N ARG A 50 21.75 -7.37 -2.31
CA ARG A 50 20.54 -8.19 -2.28
C ARG A 50 20.16 -8.80 -3.64
N LYS A 51 21.00 -8.64 -4.66
CA LYS A 51 20.80 -9.11 -6.04
C LYS A 51 19.52 -8.53 -6.69
N MET A 52 19.18 -7.31 -6.30
CA MET A 52 18.08 -6.55 -6.90
C MET A 52 18.60 -5.72 -8.07
N SER A 53 17.77 -5.54 -9.09
CA SER A 53 18.07 -4.60 -10.18
C SER A 53 17.79 -3.18 -9.72
N VAL A 54 18.70 -2.26 -10.00
CA VAL A 54 18.66 -0.86 -9.55
C VAL A 54 18.78 0.05 -10.75
N ILE A 55 17.92 1.08 -10.79
CA ILE A 55 18.05 2.19 -11.72
C ILE A 55 18.48 3.40 -10.91
N GLY A 56 19.70 3.89 -11.10
CA GLY A 56 20.23 5.05 -10.40
C GLY A 56 20.01 6.33 -11.19
N LEU A 57 19.33 7.33 -10.62
CA LEU A 57 19.19 8.65 -11.24
C LEU A 57 20.15 9.64 -10.58
N ALA A 58 21.01 10.25 -11.40
CA ALA A 58 21.98 11.26 -10.98
C ALA A 58 22.02 12.44 -11.96
N ARG A 59 22.57 13.57 -11.53
CA ARG A 59 22.75 14.75 -12.42
C ARG A 59 24.00 14.67 -13.27
N ASP A 60 25.06 14.09 -12.71
CA ASP A 60 26.42 14.21 -13.23
C ASP A 60 27.03 12.81 -13.45
N ARG A 61 27.53 12.59 -14.66
CA ARG A 61 28.13 11.33 -15.12
C ARG A 61 29.51 11.11 -14.54
N ASP A 62 30.30 12.17 -14.43
CA ASP A 62 31.66 12.10 -13.90
C ASP A 62 31.60 11.84 -12.40
N ARG A 63 30.66 12.50 -11.70
CA ARG A 63 30.43 12.23 -10.29
C ARG A 63 30.02 10.79 -10.02
N ALA A 64 29.24 10.16 -10.90
CA ALA A 64 28.88 8.75 -10.78
C ALA A 64 30.09 7.83 -10.89
N LYS A 65 31.00 8.10 -11.83
CA LYS A 65 32.26 7.36 -11.97
C LYS A 65 33.16 7.51 -10.74
N GLU A 66 33.30 8.74 -10.21
CA GLU A 66 34.09 9.00 -9.01
C GLU A 66 33.63 8.23 -7.78
N VAL A 67 32.32 8.04 -7.62
CA VAL A 67 31.75 7.32 -6.46
C VAL A 67 31.65 5.81 -6.69
N GLY A 68 32.16 5.30 -7.82
CA GLY A 68 32.16 3.88 -8.15
C GLY A 68 30.85 3.34 -8.72
N LEU A 69 29.91 4.21 -9.13
CA LEU A 69 28.64 3.84 -9.77
C LEU A 69 28.78 3.89 -11.30
N GLY A 70 29.76 3.17 -11.85
CA GLY A 70 30.05 3.10 -13.28
C GLY A 70 29.12 2.13 -14.05
N GLU A 71 29.24 2.15 -15.39
CA GLU A 71 28.41 1.34 -16.32
C GLU A 71 28.70 -0.18 -16.25
N ASP A 72 29.73 -0.61 -15.54
CA ASP A 72 30.17 -2.00 -15.47
C ASP A 72 29.58 -2.79 -14.28
N LEU A 73 28.76 -2.16 -13.44
CA LEU A 73 28.16 -2.82 -12.28
C LEU A 73 26.96 -3.68 -12.69
N GLU A 74 27.08 -5.00 -12.48
CA GLU A 74 25.99 -5.93 -12.72
C GLU A 74 24.75 -5.56 -11.89
N GLY A 75 23.62 -5.36 -12.58
CA GLY A 75 22.35 -5.01 -11.94
C GLY A 75 22.13 -3.51 -11.71
N LEU A 76 23.03 -2.63 -12.17
CA LEU A 76 22.86 -1.17 -12.10
C LEU A 76 22.71 -0.54 -13.49
N ASP A 77 21.60 0.16 -13.73
CA ASP A 77 21.41 1.05 -14.88
C ASP A 77 21.43 2.51 -14.41
N MET A 78 22.42 3.29 -14.84
CA MET A 78 22.57 4.70 -14.47
C MET A 78 21.91 5.61 -15.51
N ARG A 79 20.95 6.41 -15.05
CA ARG A 79 20.30 7.47 -15.81
C ARG A 79 20.76 8.84 -15.34
N PHE A 80 20.85 9.77 -16.28
CA PHE A 80 21.37 11.10 -16.03
C PHE A 80 20.36 12.16 -16.42
N GLY A 81 20.15 13.13 -15.52
CA GLY A 81 19.22 14.24 -15.76
C GLY A 81 19.10 15.15 -14.54
N THR A 82 18.60 16.36 -14.78
CA THR A 82 18.33 17.38 -13.76
C THR A 82 16.83 17.67 -13.71
N PHE A 83 16.31 17.96 -12.52
CA PHE A 83 14.91 18.39 -12.37
C PHE A 83 14.70 19.84 -12.82
N ALA A 84 15.75 20.67 -12.87
CA ALA A 84 15.64 22.07 -13.25
C ALA A 84 15.33 22.28 -14.75
N ASP A 85 15.73 21.33 -15.61
CA ASP A 85 15.53 21.38 -17.06
C ASP A 85 14.54 20.31 -17.55
N GLY A 86 13.92 19.55 -16.65
CA GLY A 86 12.98 18.48 -16.99
C GLY A 86 13.61 17.19 -17.50
N SER A 87 14.93 17.16 -17.77
CA SER A 87 15.62 15.97 -18.32
C SER A 87 15.58 14.77 -17.36
N ALA A 88 15.55 15.02 -16.04
CA ALA A 88 15.35 13.97 -15.04
C ALA A 88 13.96 13.33 -15.16
N VAL A 89 12.93 14.11 -15.50
CA VAL A 89 11.56 13.61 -15.65
C VAL A 89 11.46 12.73 -16.90
N GLU A 90 12.10 13.12 -18.00
CA GLU A 90 12.18 12.30 -19.22
C GLU A 90 12.92 10.98 -18.96
N ALA A 91 14.03 11.03 -18.24
CA ALA A 91 14.79 9.84 -17.85
C ALA A 91 13.97 8.87 -16.98
N VAL A 92 13.13 9.41 -16.08
CA VAL A 92 12.20 8.65 -15.26
C VAL A 92 11.06 8.05 -16.09
N GLU A 93 10.50 8.83 -17.02
CA GLU A 93 9.42 8.36 -17.90
C GLU A 93 9.87 7.16 -18.75
N ALA A 94 11.11 7.20 -19.25
CA ALA A 94 11.69 6.14 -20.08
C ALA A 94 11.84 4.80 -19.35
N VAL A 95 11.78 4.78 -18.02
CA VAL A 95 11.92 3.57 -17.20
C VAL A 95 10.67 3.26 -16.36
N LYS A 96 9.58 4.01 -16.54
CA LYS A 96 8.39 3.94 -15.68
C LYS A 96 7.84 2.53 -15.56
N GLU A 97 7.77 1.79 -16.66
CA GLU A 97 7.19 0.43 -16.72
C GLU A 97 8.07 -0.63 -16.03
N ASP A 98 9.38 -0.39 -16.00
CA ASP A 98 10.39 -1.32 -15.45
C ASP A 98 10.61 -1.11 -13.94
N VAL A 99 10.10 -0.02 -13.37
CA VAL A 99 10.31 0.35 -11.97
C VAL A 99 9.19 -0.22 -11.09
N GLY A 100 9.58 -0.93 -10.04
CA GLY A 100 8.68 -1.53 -9.05
C GLY A 100 8.58 -0.74 -7.74
N ALA A 101 9.59 0.07 -7.45
CA ALA A 101 9.66 0.92 -6.27
C ALA A 101 10.57 2.12 -6.53
N VAL A 102 10.29 3.24 -5.86
CA VAL A 102 11.10 4.46 -5.93
C VAL A 102 11.63 4.81 -4.54
N ILE A 103 12.94 5.02 -4.44
CA ILE A 103 13.59 5.54 -3.24
C ILE A 103 14.13 6.93 -3.57
N TRP A 104 13.64 7.93 -2.84
CA TRP A 104 14.13 9.29 -2.95
C TRP A 104 15.27 9.53 -1.95
N ALA A 105 16.50 9.54 -2.43
CA ALA A 105 17.71 9.84 -1.65
C ALA A 105 18.35 11.18 -2.04
N ALA A 106 17.68 11.98 -2.89
CA ALA A 106 18.14 13.30 -3.27
C ALA A 106 17.86 14.32 -2.14
N GLY A 107 18.90 15.03 -1.73
CA GLY A 107 18.83 16.15 -0.80
C GLY A 107 19.37 17.44 -1.44
N PRO A 108 19.08 18.60 -0.84
CA PRO A 108 19.61 19.87 -1.32
C PRO A 108 21.14 19.87 -1.29
N SER A 109 21.76 20.48 -2.30
CA SER A 109 23.21 20.66 -2.34
C SER A 109 23.65 21.59 -1.21
N ARG A 110 24.79 21.32 -0.56
CA ARG A 110 25.36 22.15 0.52
C ARG A 110 25.67 23.60 0.11
N THR A 111 25.64 23.89 -1.19
CA THR A 111 26.01 25.17 -1.81
C THR A 111 24.83 26.10 -2.10
N SER A 112 23.59 25.70 -1.83
CA SER A 112 22.42 26.56 -2.01
C SER A 112 21.50 26.48 -0.77
N PRO A 113 21.09 27.61 -0.17
CA PRO A 113 20.24 27.65 1.03
C PRO A 113 18.78 27.25 0.78
N SER A 114 18.46 26.63 -0.36
CA SER A 114 17.16 26.03 -0.62
C SER A 114 17.03 24.69 0.12
N ALA A 115 16.89 24.79 1.44
CA ALA A 115 16.31 23.79 2.33
C ALA A 115 14.78 23.66 2.08
N ILE A 116 14.42 23.54 0.82
CA ILE A 116 13.13 23.06 0.37
C ILE A 116 13.53 21.81 -0.39
N VAL A 117 13.36 20.64 0.23
CA VAL A 117 13.25 19.39 -0.54
C VAL A 117 12.37 19.77 -1.71
N ASP A 118 12.88 19.67 -2.94
CA ASP A 118 12.23 20.18 -4.14
C ASP A 118 10.88 19.47 -4.29
N ASN A 119 9.87 19.99 -3.58
CA ASN A 119 8.58 19.33 -3.41
C ASN A 119 7.91 19.25 -4.76
N GLN A 120 8.24 20.18 -5.66
CA GLN A 120 7.84 20.12 -7.05
C GLN A 120 8.44 18.89 -7.73
N ALA A 121 9.76 18.69 -7.69
CA ALA A 121 10.39 17.49 -8.25
C ALA A 121 9.87 16.18 -7.63
N VAL A 122 9.66 16.15 -6.30
CA VAL A 122 9.08 14.98 -5.62
C VAL A 122 7.66 14.72 -6.11
N ASN A 123 6.83 15.75 -6.23
CA ASN A 123 5.44 15.63 -6.69
C ASN A 123 5.36 15.25 -8.17
N GLU A 124 6.26 15.76 -9.01
CA GLU A 124 6.33 15.39 -10.43
C GLU A 124 6.67 13.90 -10.57
N VAL A 125 7.72 13.42 -9.88
CA VAL A 125 8.08 11.99 -9.89
C VAL A 125 6.98 11.13 -9.26
N ALA A 126 6.45 11.52 -8.10
CA ALA A 126 5.35 10.80 -7.45
C ALA A 126 4.08 10.75 -8.32
N GLY A 127 3.81 11.82 -9.08
CA GLY A 127 2.72 11.88 -10.06
C GLY A 127 2.90 10.88 -11.19
N LYS A 128 4.12 10.71 -11.71
CA LYS A 128 4.43 9.71 -12.75
C LYS A 128 4.26 8.27 -12.27
N PHE A 129 4.60 8.03 -11.01
CA PHE A 129 4.43 6.74 -10.34
C PHE A 129 3.11 6.62 -9.58
N LYS A 130 2.14 7.51 -9.82
CA LYS A 130 0.84 7.43 -9.16
C LYS A 130 0.16 6.09 -9.44
N ASP A 131 0.33 5.52 -10.64
CA ASP A 131 -0.20 4.21 -11.00
C ASP A 131 0.54 3.06 -10.28
N LEU A 132 1.84 3.22 -10.04
CA LEU A 132 2.66 2.28 -9.26
C LEU A 132 2.29 2.31 -7.76
N LEU A 133 2.05 3.51 -7.23
CA LEU A 133 1.61 3.75 -5.84
C LEU A 133 0.13 3.42 -5.64
N ALA A 134 -0.67 3.58 -6.70
CA ALA A 134 -2.04 3.10 -6.82
C ALA A 134 -2.06 1.64 -7.27
N GLY A 135 -1.05 0.85 -6.87
CA GLY A 135 -1.04 -0.59 -7.06
C GLY A 135 -2.44 -1.12 -6.80
N GLN A 136 -2.98 -1.88 -7.77
CA GLN A 136 -4.36 -2.34 -7.76
C GLN A 136 -4.70 -2.92 -6.37
N ASN A 137 -5.42 -2.12 -5.59
CA ASN A 137 -6.07 -2.62 -4.40
C ASN A 137 -7.31 -3.33 -4.91
N ASP A 138 -7.16 -4.61 -5.22
CA ASP A 138 -8.32 -5.46 -5.44
C ASP A 138 -9.03 -5.59 -4.09
N TYR A 139 -10.15 -4.87 -3.97
CA TYR A 139 -11.02 -4.95 -2.81
C TYR A 139 -11.87 -6.20 -2.94
N LEU A 140 -11.79 -7.08 -1.95
CA LEU A 140 -12.82 -8.11 -1.77
C LEU A 140 -14.15 -7.45 -1.44
N PHE A 141 -14.10 -6.40 -0.61
CA PHE A 141 -15.25 -5.60 -0.23
C PHE A 141 -14.86 -4.13 -0.15
N ASP A 142 -15.52 -3.32 -0.99
CA ASP A 142 -15.42 -1.87 -0.96
C ASP A 142 -16.68 -1.31 -0.30
N PHE A 143 -16.57 -0.87 0.96
CA PHE A 143 -17.69 -0.28 1.69
C PHE A 143 -17.82 1.24 1.49
N GLU A 144 -16.89 1.85 0.74
CA GLU A 144 -16.95 3.28 0.39
C GLU A 144 -17.77 3.47 -0.89
N ASN A 145 -17.48 2.71 -1.95
CA ASN A 145 -18.08 2.93 -3.27
C ASN A 145 -19.13 1.90 -3.67
N SER A 146 -19.37 0.87 -2.85
CA SER A 146 -20.35 -0.18 -3.15
C SER A 146 -21.16 -0.60 -1.92
N PRO A 147 -22.38 -1.14 -2.08
CA PRO A 147 -23.18 -1.66 -0.98
C PRO A 147 -22.70 -3.04 -0.51
N SER A 148 -21.37 -3.24 -0.38
CA SER A 148 -20.73 -4.50 -0.01
C SER A 148 -21.24 -5.09 1.31
N ALA A 149 -21.79 -4.26 2.21
CA ALA A 149 -22.37 -4.70 3.49
C ALA A 149 -23.51 -5.71 3.32
N GLN A 150 -24.27 -5.63 2.22
CA GLN A 150 -25.42 -6.52 1.95
C GLN A 150 -25.02 -7.98 1.72
N SER A 151 -23.76 -8.23 1.39
CA SER A 151 -23.23 -9.57 1.20
C SER A 151 -22.91 -10.29 2.53
N PHE A 152 -22.93 -9.55 3.64
CA PHE A 152 -22.70 -10.09 4.98
C PHE A 152 -24.03 -10.33 5.69
N ARG A 153 -24.06 -11.39 6.50
CA ARG A 153 -25.20 -11.72 7.37
C ARG A 153 -24.76 -11.85 8.83
N PRO A 154 -25.58 -11.39 9.79
CA PRO A 154 -25.36 -11.66 11.20
C PRO A 154 -25.34 -13.16 11.52
N VAL A 155 -24.49 -13.53 12.46
CA VAL A 155 -24.39 -14.85 13.08
C VAL A 155 -24.26 -14.64 14.58
N ASP A 156 -25.38 -14.77 15.28
CA ASP A 156 -25.51 -14.55 16.71
C ASP A 156 -25.66 -15.89 17.47
N ASP A 157 -25.62 -15.83 18.80
CA ASP A 157 -25.63 -16.98 19.72
C ASP A 157 -26.98 -17.71 19.91
N VAL A 158 -27.95 -17.45 19.01
CA VAL A 158 -29.33 -17.94 19.10
C VAL A 158 -29.44 -19.48 19.08
N VAL A 159 -28.49 -20.18 18.45
CA VAL A 159 -28.52 -21.65 18.31
C VAL A 159 -28.53 -22.37 19.66
N MET A 160 -27.92 -21.78 20.71
CA MET A 160 -27.89 -22.36 22.06
C MET A 160 -28.87 -21.67 23.03
N GLY A 161 -29.80 -20.85 22.51
CA GLY A 161 -30.77 -20.10 23.31
C GLY A 161 -30.30 -18.70 23.71
N GLY A 162 -29.11 -18.28 23.28
CA GLY A 162 -28.63 -16.92 23.45
C GLY A 162 -29.58 -15.89 22.84
N VAL A 163 -29.57 -14.68 23.39
CA VAL A 163 -30.47 -13.58 23.00
C VAL A 163 -29.69 -12.38 22.44
N SER A 164 -28.43 -12.59 22.06
CA SER A 164 -27.66 -11.56 21.38
C SER A 164 -28.26 -11.27 20.00
N ARG A 165 -28.16 -10.01 19.58
CA ARG A 165 -28.69 -9.56 18.30
C ARG A 165 -27.75 -8.56 17.66
N SER A 166 -27.43 -8.76 16.39
CA SER A 166 -26.60 -7.84 15.64
C SER A 166 -27.09 -7.54 14.23
N ILE A 167 -26.56 -6.47 13.65
CA ILE A 167 -26.84 -6.00 12.31
C ILE A 167 -25.59 -5.40 11.69
N ILE A 168 -25.44 -5.58 10.38
CA ILE A 168 -24.46 -4.87 9.56
C ILE A 168 -25.17 -4.03 8.51
N GLU A 169 -24.76 -2.77 8.39
CA GLU A 169 -25.35 -1.81 7.45
C GLU A 169 -24.29 -0.88 6.86
N SER A 170 -24.49 -0.43 5.63
CA SER A 170 -23.70 0.67 5.06
C SER A 170 -24.15 1.98 5.70
N THR A 171 -23.21 2.78 6.18
CA THR A 171 -23.48 4.07 6.82
C THR A 171 -22.49 5.13 6.35
N SER A 172 -22.85 6.39 6.54
CA SER A 172 -21.95 7.53 6.32
C SER A 172 -21.92 8.44 7.54
N GLU A 173 -20.75 8.98 7.85
CA GLU A 173 -20.54 9.95 8.94
C GLU A 173 -19.53 11.00 8.45
N GLY A 174 -19.99 12.24 8.32
CA GLY A 174 -19.22 13.29 7.65
C GLY A 174 -18.92 12.91 6.19
N ASN A 175 -17.65 13.01 5.79
CA ASN A 175 -17.17 12.65 4.45
C ASN A 175 -16.76 11.17 4.34
N GLU A 176 -17.08 10.33 5.33
CA GLU A 176 -16.64 8.94 5.39
C GLU A 176 -17.82 7.99 5.19
N GLN A 177 -17.65 7.00 4.32
CA GLN A 177 -18.61 5.93 4.09
C GLN A 177 -17.99 4.59 4.51
N TYR A 178 -18.73 3.77 5.26
CA TYR A 178 -18.20 2.53 5.84
C TYR A 178 -19.33 1.54 6.18
N ALA A 179 -18.96 0.27 6.41
CA ALA A 179 -19.89 -0.69 7.01
C ALA A 179 -19.83 -0.60 8.54
N ARG A 180 -21.00 -0.45 9.15
CA ARG A 180 -21.18 -0.48 10.60
C ARG A 180 -21.76 -1.83 10.99
N PHE A 181 -21.00 -2.59 11.75
CA PHE A 181 -21.49 -3.76 12.46
C PHE A 181 -21.78 -3.36 13.92
N GLN A 182 -23.02 -3.55 14.37
CA GLN A 182 -23.47 -3.16 15.71
C GLN A 182 -24.49 -4.17 16.25
N GLY A 183 -24.60 -4.26 17.56
CA GLY A 183 -25.54 -5.18 18.19
C GLY A 183 -25.53 -5.09 19.71
N ASN A 184 -26.45 -5.83 20.33
CA ASN A 184 -26.47 -6.06 21.76
C ASN A 184 -25.99 -7.49 22.05
N VAL A 185 -24.96 -7.63 22.88
CA VAL A 185 -24.44 -8.92 23.33
C VAL A 185 -24.98 -9.21 24.72
N SER A 186 -25.66 -10.34 24.86
CA SER A 186 -26.17 -10.83 26.13
C SER A 186 -25.39 -12.06 26.58
N PHE A 187 -25.13 -12.14 27.88
CA PHE A 187 -24.57 -13.34 28.51
C PHE A 187 -25.65 -14.30 29.03
N GLU A 188 -26.92 -13.93 28.87
CA GLU A 188 -28.05 -14.79 29.21
C GLU A 188 -28.05 -16.05 28.34
N ASN A 189 -28.59 -17.15 28.89
CA ASN A 189 -28.70 -18.44 28.22
C ASN A 189 -27.38 -18.97 27.62
N ASN A 190 -26.27 -18.72 28.33
CA ASN A 190 -24.92 -19.10 27.90
C ASN A 190 -24.50 -18.48 26.56
N GLY A 191 -25.07 -17.32 26.22
CA GLY A 191 -24.67 -16.51 25.08
C GLY A 191 -23.32 -15.80 25.30
N GLY A 192 -23.08 -14.77 24.48
CA GLY A 192 -21.97 -13.85 24.63
C GLY A 192 -21.23 -13.54 23.34
N PHE A 193 -21.86 -13.70 22.16
CA PHE A 193 -21.23 -13.28 20.91
C PHE A 193 -22.21 -12.78 19.85
N CYS A 194 -21.71 -11.81 19.07
CA CYS A 194 -22.26 -11.42 17.78
C CYS A 194 -21.14 -11.50 16.73
N ALA A 195 -21.45 -12.02 15.55
CA ALA A 195 -20.52 -12.08 14.43
C ALA A 195 -21.20 -11.75 13.10
N ILE A 196 -20.40 -11.48 12.07
CA ILE A 196 -20.86 -11.40 10.69
C ILE A 196 -20.16 -12.46 9.85
N ARG A 197 -20.88 -12.93 8.83
CA ARG A 197 -20.38 -13.93 7.89
C ARG A 197 -20.72 -13.53 6.46
N ASN A 198 -19.78 -13.77 5.56
CA ASN A 198 -20.03 -13.79 4.13
C ASN A 198 -19.76 -15.21 3.62
N ASP A 199 -20.70 -15.74 2.85
CA ASP A 199 -20.60 -17.05 2.22
C ASP A 199 -20.06 -16.86 0.80
N PHE A 200 -18.73 -16.98 0.64
CA PHE A 200 -18.08 -16.91 -0.68
C PHE A 200 -18.49 -18.12 -1.54
N SER A 201 -19.54 -17.96 -2.34
CA SER A 201 -20.06 -19.00 -3.23
C SER A 201 -20.29 -18.43 -4.63
N PRO A 202 -19.47 -18.80 -5.64
CA PRO A 202 -18.35 -19.75 -5.56
C PRO A 202 -17.17 -19.21 -4.73
N PRO A 203 -16.24 -20.09 -4.29
CA PRO A 203 -15.01 -19.67 -3.63
C PRO A 203 -14.24 -18.66 -4.49
N ILE A 204 -13.73 -17.60 -3.85
CA ILE A 204 -12.87 -16.63 -4.53
C ILE A 204 -11.45 -17.21 -4.62
N ASP A 205 -10.91 -17.25 -5.83
CA ASP A 205 -9.50 -17.59 -6.05
C ASP A 205 -8.62 -16.42 -5.57
N LEU A 206 -7.85 -16.66 -4.52
CA LEU A 206 -6.89 -15.71 -3.95
C LEU A 206 -5.43 -16.15 -4.16
N SER A 207 -5.17 -17.08 -5.08
CA SER A 207 -3.84 -17.62 -5.36
C SER A 207 -2.78 -16.58 -5.74
N LYS A 208 -3.22 -15.43 -6.29
CA LYS A 208 -2.33 -14.33 -6.70
C LYS A 208 -1.91 -13.40 -5.56
N TRP A 209 -2.47 -13.55 -4.37
CA TRP A 209 -2.26 -12.63 -3.25
C TRP A 209 -1.58 -13.33 -2.07
N THR A 210 -0.75 -12.59 -1.34
CA THR A 210 0.03 -13.12 -0.20
C THR A 210 -0.68 -12.99 1.15
N GLY A 211 -1.75 -12.19 1.23
CA GLY A 211 -2.48 -11.99 2.46
C GLY A 211 -3.71 -11.09 2.33
N ILE A 212 -4.52 -11.06 3.39
CA ILE A 212 -5.75 -10.27 3.49
C ILE A 212 -5.53 -9.15 4.51
N VAL A 213 -5.95 -7.93 4.18
CA VAL A 213 -5.89 -6.78 5.08
C VAL A 213 -7.30 -6.34 5.46
N LEU A 214 -7.53 -6.22 6.77
CA LEU A 214 -8.77 -5.71 7.33
C LEU A 214 -8.51 -4.30 7.88
N GLN A 215 -9.22 -3.30 7.38
CA GLN A 215 -9.21 -1.95 7.94
C GLN A 215 -10.43 -1.76 8.83
N VAL A 216 -10.17 -1.80 10.14
CA VAL A 216 -11.22 -1.85 11.15
C VAL A 216 -10.97 -0.81 12.24
N ARG A 217 -12.05 -0.19 12.71
CA ARG A 217 -12.11 0.73 13.85
C ARG A 217 -13.09 0.13 14.87
N GLY A 218 -12.57 -0.32 15.99
CA GLY A 218 -13.38 -0.75 17.13
C GLY A 218 -13.97 0.44 17.90
N ASP A 219 -14.91 0.15 18.80
CA ASP A 219 -15.50 1.11 19.73
C ASP A 219 -14.78 1.19 21.09
N GLY A 220 -13.66 0.48 21.22
CA GLY A 220 -12.82 0.49 22.43
C GLY A 220 -13.25 -0.46 23.54
N LYS A 221 -14.29 -1.29 23.32
CA LYS A 221 -14.69 -2.33 24.28
C LYS A 221 -13.80 -3.57 24.14
N ARG A 222 -13.58 -4.30 25.25
CA ARG A 222 -12.70 -5.46 25.37
C ARG A 222 -13.49 -6.73 25.67
#